data_AF-A0A0Q4HYI0-F1
#
_entry.id   AF-A0A0Q4HYI0-F1
#
_cell.length_a   1.000
_cell.length_b   1.000
_cell.length_c   1.000
_cell.angle_alpha   90.00
_cell.angle_beta   90.00
_cell.angle_gamma   90.00
#
_symmetry.space_group_name_H-M   'P 1'
#
loop_
_entity.id
_entity.type
_entity.pdbx_description
1 polymer ?
#
loop_
_entity_poly.entity_id
_entity_poly.type
_entity_poly.pdbx_seq_one_letter_code
_entity_poly.pdbx_strand_id
1 'polypeptide(L)' 'MGALALRDLPDWPAAMNRDAALAYTGVAEAQLRAWERTGKVQFRARGPRGGALALRSDLDAALAHLFSEPAEDMDFGD' A
#
# COMPACT_ATOMS: atom_id res chain seq x y z
N MET A 1 -19.48 -9.57 13.16
CA MET A 1 -18.48 -9.26 12.11
C MET A 1 -17.18 -9.93 12.51
N GLY A 2 -16.76 -10.96 11.77
CA GLY A 2 -15.65 -11.83 12.17
C GLY A 2 -14.31 -11.11 12.06
N ALA A 3 -13.58 -11.01 13.18
CA ALA A 3 -12.19 -10.65 13.17
C ALA A 3 -11.42 -11.68 12.34
N LEU A 4 -10.77 -11.26 11.24
CA LEU A 4 -9.84 -12.11 10.50
C LEU A 4 -8.78 -12.60 11.49
N ALA A 5 -8.79 -13.90 11.76
CA ALA A 5 -7.86 -14.49 12.70
C ALA A 5 -6.45 -14.30 12.11
N LEU A 6 -5.58 -13.57 12.83
CA LEU A 6 -4.22 -13.21 12.40
C LEU A 6 -3.38 -14.40 11.89
N ARG A 7 -3.78 -15.63 12.27
CA ARG A 7 -3.21 -16.93 11.86
C ARG A 7 -3.42 -17.32 10.38
N ASP A 8 -4.38 -16.71 9.68
CA ASP A 8 -4.70 -17.00 8.27
C ASP A 8 -4.22 -15.89 7.32
N LEU A 9 -3.51 -14.89 7.84
CA LEU A 9 -2.92 -13.87 6.99
C LEU A 9 -1.73 -14.48 6.25
N PRO A 10 -1.63 -14.30 4.92
CA PRO A 10 -0.42 -14.67 4.19
C PRO A 10 0.80 -14.02 4.85
N ASP A 11 1.90 -14.77 4.99
CA ASP A 11 3.19 -14.21 5.39
C ASP A 11 3.71 -13.29 4.28
N TRP A 12 3.28 -12.04 4.37
CA TRP A 12 3.63 -11.00 3.42
C TRP A 12 5.10 -10.59 3.59
N PRO A 13 5.92 -10.63 2.52
CA PRO A 13 7.34 -10.31 2.63
C PRO A 13 7.56 -8.82 2.92
N ALA A 14 8.67 -8.50 3.61
CA ALA A 14 9.04 -7.11 3.95
C ALA A 14 9.28 -6.21 2.72
N ALA A 15 9.57 -6.80 1.57
CA ALA A 15 9.68 -6.11 0.29
C ALA A 15 8.89 -6.87 -0.78
N MET A 16 8.09 -6.16 -1.55
CA MET A 16 7.12 -6.71 -2.50
C MET A 16 7.39 -6.17 -3.90
N ASN A 17 7.22 -7.02 -4.91
CA ASN A 17 7.13 -6.56 -6.29
C ASN A 17 5.77 -5.87 -6.50
N ARG A 18 5.56 -5.28 -7.68
CA ARG A 18 4.32 -4.55 -7.95
C ARG A 18 3.07 -5.42 -7.83
N ASP A 19 3.13 -6.67 -8.29
CA ASP A 19 2.01 -7.61 -8.23
C ASP A 19 1.61 -7.94 -6.78
N ALA A 20 2.59 -8.29 -5.94
CA ALA A 20 2.37 -8.52 -4.51
C ALA A 20 1.92 -7.25 -3.77
N ALA A 21 2.44 -6.08 -4.15
CA ALA A 21 2.00 -4.80 -3.58
C ALA A 21 0.54 -4.50 -3.91
N LEU A 22 0.07 -4.82 -5.13
CA LEU A 22 -1.35 -4.70 -5.50
C LEU A 22 -2.22 -5.67 -4.69
N ALA A 23 -1.79 -6.92 -4.56
CA ALA A 23 -2.51 -7.93 -3.77
C ALA A 23 -2.57 -7.57 -2.28
N TYR A 24 -1.50 -6.98 -1.73
CA TYR A 24 -1.41 -6.56 -0.33
C TYR A 24 -2.26 -5.32 -0.04
N THR A 25 -2.15 -4.29 -0.88
CA THR A 25 -2.82 -2.99 -0.65
C THR A 25 -4.27 -2.98 -1.12
N GLY A 26 -4.63 -3.82 -2.10
CA GLY A 26 -5.96 -3.85 -2.70
C GLY A 26 -6.32 -2.62 -3.56
N VAL A 27 -5.38 -1.69 -3.78
CA VAL A 27 -5.62 -0.48 -4.58
C VAL A 27 -5.49 -0.75 -6.07
N ALA A 28 -6.07 0.13 -6.89
CA ALA A 28 -5.92 0.07 -8.34
C ALA A 28 -4.46 0.31 -8.79
N GLU A 29 -4.06 -0.29 -9.92
CA GLU A 29 -2.71 -0.09 -10.47
C GLU A 29 -2.40 1.40 -10.74
N ALA A 30 -3.40 2.17 -11.14
CA ALA A 30 -3.26 3.62 -11.33
C ALA A 30 -2.87 4.34 -10.04
N GLN A 31 -3.44 3.95 -8.89
CA GLN A 31 -3.12 4.50 -7.58
C GLN A 31 -1.70 4.14 -7.16
N LEU A 32 -1.30 2.88 -7.36
CA LEU A 32 0.06 2.43 -7.06
C LEU A 32 1.12 3.15 -7.92
N ARG A 33 0.81 3.38 -9.21
CA ARG A 33 1.64 4.21 -10.11
C ARG A 33 1.69 5.67 -9.68
N ALA A 34 0.60 6.22 -9.15
CA ALA A 34 0.57 7.58 -8.62
C ALA A 34 1.46 7.71 -7.38
N TRP A 35 1.44 6.73 -6.48
CA TRP A 35 2.35 6.68 -5.32
C TRP A 35 3.82 6.58 -5.73
N GLU A 36 4.13 5.82 -6.77
CA GLU A 36 5.49 5.77 -7.32
C GLU A 36 5.92 7.11 -7.92
N ARG A 37 5.04 7.74 -8.71
CA ARG A 37 5.32 9.06 -9.32
C ARG A 37 5.49 10.17 -8.29
N THR A 38 4.70 10.15 -7.22
CA THR A 38 4.76 11.13 -6.14
C THR A 38 5.88 10.84 -5.14
N GLY A 39 6.58 9.70 -5.28
CA GLY A 39 7.64 9.27 -4.37
C GLY A 39 7.15 8.77 -3.02
N LYS A 40 5.83 8.60 -2.83
CA LYS A 40 5.24 8.01 -1.61
C LYS A 40 5.63 6.54 -1.44
N VAL A 41 5.76 5.81 -2.55
CA VAL A 41 6.24 4.42 -2.56
C VAL A 41 7.42 4.33 -3.51
N GLN A 42 8.59 3.92 -3.00
CA GLN A 42 9.79 3.80 -3.83
C GLN A 42 9.99 2.37 -4.31
N PHE A 43 9.79 2.14 -5.60
CA PHE A 43 10.17 0.88 -6.23
C PHE A 43 11.66 0.89 -6.56
N ARG A 44 12.46 0.20 -5.75
CA ARG A 44 13.92 0.12 -5.92
C ARG A 44 14.30 -1.10 -6.73
N ALA A 45 15.20 -0.94 -7.69
CA ALA A 45 15.69 -2.04 -8.52
C ALA A 45 16.48 -3.05 -7.66
N ARG A 46 16.05 -4.32 -7.68
CA ARG A 46 16.75 -5.45 -7.07
C ARG A 46 17.67 -6.10 -8.11
N GLY A 47 18.90 -5.62 -8.16
CA GLY A 47 20.01 -6.28 -8.84
C GLY A 47 19.89 -6.37 -10.36
N PRO A 48 20.79 -7.14 -11.01
CA PRO A 48 21.00 -7.10 -12.47
C PRO A 48 19.83 -7.65 -13.31
N ARG A 49 18.80 -8.21 -12.68
CA ARG A 49 17.58 -8.71 -13.35
C ARG A 49 16.41 -7.72 -13.36
N GLY A 50 16.61 -6.50 -12.86
CA GLY A 50 15.68 -5.38 -13.08
C GLY A 50 14.33 -5.45 -12.35
N GLY A 51 14.14 -6.39 -11.42
CA GLY A 51 12.90 -6.45 -10.64
C GLY A 51 12.84 -5.32 -9.62
N ALA A 52 11.84 -4.45 -9.69
CA ALA A 52 11.68 -3.37 -8.72
C ALA A 52 10.83 -3.83 -7.52
N LEU A 53 11.27 -3.51 -6.30
CA LEU A 53 10.61 -3.84 -5.06
C LEU A 53 10.26 -2.59 -4.27
N ALA A 54 9.06 -2.55 -3.71
CA ALA A 54 8.63 -1.59 -2.71
C ALA A 54 8.74 -2.19 -1.31
N LEU A 55 9.09 -1.39 -0.31
CA LEU A 55 9.07 -1.83 1.08
C LEU A 55 7.63 -1.87 1.59
N ARG A 56 7.30 -2.88 2.39
CA ARG A 56 5.99 -2.98 3.04
C ARG A 56 5.69 -1.75 3.89
N SER A 57 6.69 -1.23 4.63
CA SER A 57 6.53 -0.02 5.45
C SER A 57 6.14 1.21 4.62
N ASP A 58 6.65 1.36 3.39
CA ASP A 58 6.26 2.46 2.51
C ASP A 58 4.82 2.30 2.02
N LEU A 59 4.41 1.06 1.70
CA LEU A 59 3.03 0.74 1.33
C LEU A 59 2.06 1.00 2.49
N ASP A 60 2.42 0.60 3.71
CA ASP A 60 1.63 0.84 4.92
C ASP A 60 1.50 2.34 5.21
N ALA A 61 2.58 3.11 5.06
CA ALA A 61 2.53 4.56 5.22
C ALA A 61 1.65 5.22 4.13
N ALA A 62 1.75 4.78 2.88
CA ALA A 62 0.93 5.29 1.79
C ALA A 62 -0.56 4.96 1.98
N LEU A 63 -0.87 3.76 2.47
CA LEU A 63 -2.22 3.35 2.85
C LEU A 63 -2.75 4.18 4.01
N ALA A 64 -1.95 4.32 5.08
CA ALA A 64 -2.31 5.16 6.21
C ALA A 64 -2.60 6.58 5.73
N HIS A 65 -1.78 7.18 4.87
CA HIS A 65 -2.07 8.50 4.31
C HIS A 65 -3.34 8.55 3.45
N LEU A 66 -3.65 7.51 2.68
CA LEU A 66 -4.85 7.46 1.84
C LEU A 66 -6.14 7.36 2.68
N PHE A 67 -6.08 6.64 3.81
CA PHE A 67 -7.24 6.38 4.68
C PHE A 67 -7.26 7.24 5.96
N SER A 68 -6.19 7.98 6.23
CA SER A 68 -6.08 8.93 7.36
C SER A 68 -6.45 10.35 6.97
N GLU A 69 -6.85 10.60 5.72
CA GLU A 69 -7.62 11.82 5.44
C GLU A 69 -8.90 11.70 6.29
N PRO A 70 -9.08 12.56 7.32
CA PRO A 70 -10.36 12.61 7.98
C PRO A 70 -11.40 12.92 6.90
N ALA A 71 -12.59 12.37 7.04
CA ALA A 71 -13.75 12.90 6.36
C ALA A 71 -13.94 14.36 6.82
N GLU A 72 -13.17 15.29 6.25
CA GLU A 72 -13.46 16.72 6.34
C GLU A 72 -14.83 16.91 5.69
N ASP A 73 -15.75 17.47 6.47
CA ASP A 73 -17.14 17.79 6.17
C ASP A 73 -18.18 16.65 6.22
N MET A 74 -18.18 15.86 7.30
CA MET A 74 -19.46 15.46 7.93
C MET A 74 -19.86 16.49 8.99
N ASP A 75 -19.88 17.78 8.63
CA ASP A 75 -20.56 18.81 9.40
C ASP A 75 -22.07 18.66 9.18
N PHE A 76 -22.68 17.78 9.97
CA PHE A 76 -24.11 17.57 10.02
C PHE A 76 -24.68 18.31 11.24
N GLY A 77 -24.69 19.65 11.20
CA GLY A 77 -25.60 20.45 12.01
C GLY A 77 -25.10 21.79 12.55
N ASP A 78 -25.74 22.86 12.07
CA ASP A 78 -26.53 23.77 12.93
C ASP A 78 -27.90 24.03 12.26
#